data_AF-A0AAU8JJE1-F1
#
_entry.id   AF-A0AAU8JJE1-F1
#
_cell.length_a   1.000
_cell.length_b   1.000
_cell.length_c   1.000
_cell.angle_alpha   90.00
_cell.angle_beta   90.00
_cell.angle_gamma   90.00
#
_symmetry.space_group_name_H-M   'P 1'
#
loop_
_entity.id
_entity.type
_entity.pdbx_description
1 polymer ?
#
loop_
_entity_poly.entity_id
_entity_poly.type
_entity_poly.pdbx_seq_one_letter_code
_entity_poly.pdbx_strand_id
1 'polypeptide(L)' 'MPVHLAEHIALNHHIPGIFILSPKLSIGENLEQLILIAEGSFNDEYQDRIEFLPLF' A
#
# COMPACT_ATOMS: atom_id res chain seq x y z
N MET A 1 -1.96 10.84 -5.31
CA MET A 1 -0.66 10.29 -5.75
C MET A 1 0.27 11.46 -6.11
N PRO A 2 1.55 11.47 -5.68
CA PRO A 2 2.50 12.53 -6.03
C PRO A 2 2.81 12.58 -7.55
N VAL A 3 3.08 13.77 -8.08
CA VAL A 3 3.27 13.99 -9.54
C VAL A 3 4.40 13.13 -10.13
N HIS A 4 5.54 13.03 -9.44
CA HIS A 4 6.69 12.23 -9.88
C HIS A 4 6.37 10.72 -9.97
N LEU A 5 5.42 10.24 -9.17
CA LEU A 5 5.01 8.83 -9.17
C LEU A 5 4.12 8.54 -10.37
N ALA A 6 3.21 9.45 -10.68
CA ALA A 6 2.33 9.34 -11.84
C ALA A 6 3.13 9.35 -13.16
N GLU A 7 4.16 10.21 -13.25
CA GLU A 7 5.08 10.23 -14.38
C GLU A 7 5.90 8.93 -14.50
N HIS A 8 6.35 8.37 -13.38
CA HIS A 8 7.08 7.10 -13.36
C HIS A 8 6.23 5.93 -13.89
N ILE A 9 4.97 5.84 -13.44
CA ILE A 9 4.02 4.82 -13.91
C ILE A 9 3.68 5.05 -15.39
N ALA A 10 3.52 6.30 -15.83
CA ALA A 10 3.26 6.64 -17.23
C ALA A 10 4.41 6.23 -18.18
N LEU A 11 5.63 6.10 -17.65
CA LEU A 11 6.79 5.54 -18.37
C LEU A 11 6.86 4.01 -18.32
N ASN A 12 5.79 3.34 -17.88
CA ASN A 12 5.69 1.89 -17.71
C ASN A 12 6.72 1.33 -16.71
N HIS A 13 7.13 2.16 -15.74
CA HIS A 13 7.92 1.73 -14.61
C HIS A 13 7.01 1.49 -13.42
N HIS A 14 6.92 0.24 -13.00
CA HIS A 14 6.11 -0.14 -11.86
C HIS A 14 6.85 0.06 -10.55
N ILE A 15 6.09 0.31 -9.49
CA ILE A 15 6.57 0.37 -8.12
C ILE A 15 5.89 -0.71 -7.27
N PRO A 16 6.56 -1.19 -6.21
CA PRO A 16 5.88 -1.97 -5.18
C PRO A 16 4.77 -1.13 -4.53
N GLY A 17 3.71 -1.79 -4.08
CA GLY A 17 2.69 -1.15 -3.28
C GLY A 17 3.24 -0.54 -1.99
N ILE A 18 2.76 0.63 -1.63
CA ILE A 18 3.20 1.37 -0.43
C ILE A 18 2.02 1.46 0.54
N PHE A 19 2.21 0.90 1.75
CA PHE A 19 1.28 1.08 2.86
C PHE A 19 1.81 2.11 3.85
N ILE A 20 0.99 3.13 4.13
CA ILE A 20 1.30 4.13 5.13
C ILE A 20 0.64 3.72 6.44
N LEU A 21 1.47 3.39 7.42
CA LEU A 21 1.03 2.96 8.75
C LEU A 21 0.31 4.09 9.48
N SER A 22 -0.74 3.72 10.23
CA SER A 22 -1.47 4.68 11.03
C SER A 22 -0.73 4.95 12.33
N PRO A 23 -0.40 6.22 12.66
CA PRO A 23 0.18 6.56 13.96
C PRO A 23 -0.85 6.43 15.10
N LYS A 24 -2.13 6.23 14.78
CA LYS A 24 -3.21 5.99 15.75
C LYS A 24 -3.29 4.54 16.18
N LEU A 25 -2.67 3.63 15.42
CA LEU A 25 -2.59 2.21 15.71
C LEU A 25 -1.22 1.91 16.33
N SER A 26 -1.19 0.99 17.28
CA SER A 26 0.06 0.38 17.73
C SER A 26 0.76 -0.36 16.59
N ILE A 27 2.03 -0.72 16.79
CA ILE A 27 2.77 -1.54 15.82
C ILE A 27 2.06 -2.90 15.62
N GLY A 28 1.53 -3.49 16.71
CA GLY A 28 0.80 -4.76 16.66
C GLY A 28 -0.45 -4.66 15.78
N GLU A 29 -1.28 -3.63 16.02
CA GLU A 29 -2.49 -3.40 15.22
C GLU A 29 -2.18 -3.10 13.75
N ASN A 30 -1.11 -2.35 13.45
CA ASN A 30 -0.66 -2.16 12.08
C ASN A 30 -0.22 -3.48 11.41
N LEU A 31 0.46 -4.37 12.15
CA LEU A 31 0.86 -5.68 11.63
C LEU A 31 -0.35 -6.58 11.36
N GLU A 32 -1.34 -6.61 12.26
CA GLU A 32 -2.58 -7.37 12.07
C GLU A 32 -3.31 -6.94 10.80
N GLN A 33 -3.37 -5.62 10.53
CA GLN A 33 -3.92 -5.08 9.30
C GLN A 33 -3.15 -5.57 8.06
N LEU A 34 -1.82 -5.51 8.09
CA LEU A 34 -0.98 -5.96 6.98
C LEU A 34 -1.10 -7.47 6.71
N ILE A 35 -1.19 -8.29 7.77
CA ILE A 35 -1.39 -9.73 7.65
C ILE A 35 -2.74 -10.02 6.99
N LEU A 36 -3.81 -9.38 7.46
CA LEU A 36 -5.15 -9.57 6.91
C LEU A 36 -5.23 -9.15 5.44
N ILE A 37 -4.59 -8.02 5.10
CA ILE A 37 -4.46 -7.58 3.70
C ILE A 37 -3.76 -8.67 2.88
N ALA A 38 -2.60 -9.14 3.32
CA ALA A 38 -1.80 -10.13 2.60
C ALA A 38 -2.57 -11.45 2.34
N GLU A 39 -3.36 -11.91 3.31
CA GLU A 39 -4.17 -13.13 3.19
C GLU A 39 -5.30 -13.01 2.15
N GLY A 40 -5.86 -11.81 1.99
CA GLY A 40 -6.95 -11.54 1.04
C GLY A 40 -6.48 -11.01 -0.32
N SER A 41 -5.18 -10.76 -0.49
CA SER A 41 -4.64 -10.07 -1.67
C SER A 41 -4.57 -10.96 -2.90
N PHE A 42 -4.78 -10.38 -4.08
CA PHE A 42 -4.38 -10.96 -5.36
C PHE A 42 -2.97 -10.55 -5.75
N ASN A 43 -2.38 -11.30 -6.71
CA ASN A 43 -1.12 -10.90 -7.33
C ASN A 43 -1.23 -9.48 -7.89
N ASP A 44 -0.23 -8.66 -7.59
CA ASP A 44 -0.08 -7.29 -8.07
C ASP A 44 -1.23 -6.32 -7.71
N GLU A 45 -2.14 -6.71 -6.80
CA GLU A 45 -3.32 -5.90 -6.44
C GLU A 45 -2.95 -4.49 -5.94
N TYR A 46 -1.85 -4.40 -5.23
CA TYR A 46 -1.34 -3.16 -4.66
C TYR A 46 -0.17 -2.55 -5.46
N GLN A 47 0.23 -3.17 -6.57
CA GLN A 47 1.25 -2.59 -7.45
C GLN A 47 0.80 -1.20 -7.91
N ASP A 48 1.73 -0.24 -7.91
CA ASP A 48 1.45 1.15 -8.30
C ASP A 48 0.43 1.90 -7.42
N ARG A 49 0.14 1.39 -6.21
CA ARG A 49 -0.78 2.02 -5.25
C ARG A 49 -0.08 2.49 -3.98
N ILE A 50 -0.65 3.56 -3.41
CA ILE A 50 -0.31 4.06 -2.08
C ILE A 50 -1.59 4.07 -1.26
N GLU A 51 -1.63 3.25 -0.21
CA GLU A 51 -2.80 3.09 0.65
C GLU A 51 -2.47 3.47 2.10
N PHE A 52 -3.43 4.06 2.80
CA PHE A 52 -3.31 4.40 4.21
C PHE A 52 -4.03 3.36 5.06
N LEU A 53 -3.37 2.85 6.10
CA LEU A 53 -4.02 1.94 7.04
C LEU A 53 -4.90 2.70 8.06
N PRO A 54 -5.96 2.06 8.59
CA PRO A 54 -6.54 0.80 8.12
C PRO A 54 -7.31 1.00 6.80
N LEU A 55 -7.51 -0.07 6.02
CA LEU A 55 -8.30 0.01 4.78
C LEU A 55 -9.82 -0.08 5.03
N PHE A 56 -10.25 -0.34 6.26
CA PHE A 56 -11.63 -0.59 6.68
C PHE A 56 -11.89 -0.13 8.12
#